data_AF-A0A3C0USA2-F1
#
_entry.id   AF-A0A3C0USA2-F1
#
_cell.length_a   1.000
_cell.length_b   1.000
_cell.length_c   1.000
_cell.angle_alpha   90.00
_cell.angle_beta   90.00
_cell.angle_gamma   90.00
#
_symmetry.space_group_name_H-M   'P 1'
#
loop_
_entity.id
_entity.type
_entity.pdbx_description
1 polymer ?
#
loop_
_entity_poly.entity_id
_entity_poly.type
_entity_poly.pdbx_seq_one_letter_code
_entity_poly.pdbx_strand_id
1 'polypeptide(L)' 'MAQQQRRPFRPVRQEEPYRINERIRVPQVRMVGENVPQGIFDIQQALKMAEEQNLDLVEISPNAVP' A
#
# COMPACT_ATOMS: atom_id res chain seq x y z
N MET A 1 15.96 44.62 -17.92
CA MET A 1 16.24 43.21 -18.25
C MET A 1 16.23 42.40 -16.96
N ALA A 2 15.28 41.50 -16.76
CA ALA A 2 15.38 40.45 -15.74
C ALA A 2 14.37 39.34 -16.10
N GLN A 3 14.82 38.40 -16.92
CA GLN A 3 14.05 37.20 -17.23
C GLN A 3 14.16 36.25 -16.03
N GLN A 4 13.11 36.21 -15.21
CA GLN A 4 13.03 35.26 -14.10
C GLN A 4 12.78 33.87 -14.68
N GLN A 5 13.84 33.06 -14.69
CA GLN A 5 13.84 31.68 -15.15
C GLN A 5 12.82 30.87 -14.34
N ARG A 6 11.69 30.52 -14.96
CA ARG A 6 10.74 29.55 -14.43
C ARG A 6 11.38 28.18 -14.51
N ARG A 7 11.87 27.70 -13.37
CA ARG A 7 12.36 26.32 -13.25
C ARG A 7 11.25 25.35 -13.66
N PRO A 8 11.50 24.40 -14.58
CA PRO A 8 10.49 23.44 -14.99
C PRO A 8 10.10 22.58 -13.78
N PHE A 9 8.80 22.47 -13.53
CA PHE A 9 8.23 21.58 -12.52
C PHE A 9 8.57 20.14 -12.93
N ARG A 10 9.54 19.52 -12.24
CA ARG A 10 9.74 18.07 -12.32
C ARG A 10 8.70 17.45 -11.39
N PRO A 11 7.68 16.74 -11.90
CA PRO A 11 6.84 15.93 -11.03
C PRO A 11 7.77 14.90 -10.38
N VAL A 12 7.97 15.03 -9.06
CA VAL A 12 8.58 13.98 -8.27
C VAL A 12 7.61 12.81 -8.41
N ARG A 13 8.01 11.74 -9.12
CA ARG A 13 7.30 10.47 -9.00
C ARG A 13 7.33 10.16 -7.50
N GLN A 14 6.18 10.27 -6.84
CA GLN A 14 6.04 9.76 -5.49
C GLN A 14 6.30 8.27 -5.61
N GLU A 15 7.50 7.83 -5.26
CA GLU A 15 7.76 6.42 -5.02
C GLU A 15 6.75 5.99 -3.97
N GLU A 16 5.90 5.02 -4.32
CA GLU A 16 4.86 4.52 -3.43
C GLU A 16 5.53 4.07 -2.12
N PRO A 17 5.29 4.75 -0.98
CA PRO A 17 6.00 4.47 0.27
C PRO A 17 5.52 3.17 0.93
N TYR A 18 4.52 2.51 0.34
CA TYR A 18 3.81 1.38 0.92
C TYR A 18 4.30 0.05 0.33
N ARG A 19 4.36 -0.98 1.17
CA ARG A 19 4.60 -2.35 0.72
C ARG A 19 3.30 -2.93 0.18
N ILE A 20 3.38 -3.61 -0.95
CA ILE A 20 2.23 -4.27 -1.57
C ILE A 20 2.47 -5.77 -1.71
N ASN A 21 1.43 -6.57 -1.57
CA ASN A 21 1.42 -8.01 -1.84
C ASN A 21 2.60 -8.73 -1.16
N GLU A 22 3.42 -9.44 -1.94
CA GLU A 22 4.58 -10.21 -1.46
C GLU A 22 5.68 -9.35 -0.79
N ARG A 23 5.63 -8.02 -0.94
CA ARG A 23 6.55 -7.12 -0.24
C ARG A 23 6.22 -7.01 1.25
N ILE A 24 5.01 -7.41 1.67
CA ILE A 24 4.56 -7.40 3.06
C ILE A 24 5.12 -8.64 3.77
N ARG A 25 5.90 -8.43 4.85
CA ARG A 25 6.68 -9.50 5.53
C ARG A 25 6.25 -9.76 6.98
N VAL A 26 5.09 -9.28 7.38
CA VAL A 26 4.55 -9.50 8.73
C VAL A 26 3.76 -10.81 8.79
N PRO A 27 3.69 -11.48 9.94
CA PRO A 27 2.95 -12.73 10.06
C PRO A 27 1.43 -12.52 9.95
N GLN A 28 0.94 -11.38 10.44
CA GLN A 28 -0.48 -11.07 10.54
C GLN A 28 -0.75 -9.64 10.06
N VAL A 29 -1.92 -9.46 9.46
CA VAL A 29 -2.41 -8.17 8.96
C VAL A 29 -3.85 -7.96 9.39
N ARG A 30 -4.19 -6.72 9.70
CA ARG A 30 -5.59 -6.32 9.90
C ARG A 30 -6.17 -5.85 8.56
N MET A 31 -7.14 -6.57 8.03
CA MET A 31 -7.82 -6.20 6.78
C MET A 31 -8.92 -5.15 7.04
N VAL A 32 -8.96 -4.15 6.16
CA VAL A 32 -9.96 -3.06 6.16
C VAL A 32 -10.47 -2.84 4.74
N GLY A 33 -11.78 -2.65 4.58
CA GLY A 33 -12.44 -2.40 3.30
C GLY A 33 -13.94 -2.73 3.30
N GLU A 34 -14.63 -2.40 2.22
CA GLU A 34 -16.09 -2.59 2.05
C GLU A 34 -16.47 -3.96 1.46
N ASN A 35 -15.55 -4.65 0.77
CA ASN A 35 -15.77 -5.97 0.16
C ASN A 35 -14.89 -7.07 0.76
N VAL A 36 -14.14 -6.77 1.82
CA VAL A 36 -13.29 -7.72 2.53
C VAL A 36 -13.76 -7.89 3.97
N PRO A 37 -13.74 -9.11 4.52
CA PRO A 37 -14.00 -9.33 5.93
C PRO A 37 -13.03 -8.49 6.78
N GLN A 38 -13.57 -7.70 7.70
CA GLN A 38 -12.76 -6.93 8.63
C GLN A 38 -12.29 -7.83 9.77
N GLY A 39 -11.00 -7.79 10.08
CA GLY A 39 -10.41 -8.64 11.10
C GLY A 39 -8.91 -8.82 10.94
N ILE A 40 -8.32 -9.62 11.82
CA ILE A 40 -6.91 -10.00 11.77
C ILE A 40 -6.81 -11.33 11.03
N PHE A 41 -5.96 -11.37 10.01
CA PHE A 41 -5.72 -12.54 9.17
C PHE A 41 -4.23 -12.79 9.06
N ASP A 42 -3.88 -14.05 8.84
CA ASP A 42 -2.51 -14.37 8.43
C ASP A 42 -2.23 -13.77 7.05
N ILE A 43 -0.99 -13.33 6.82
CA ILE A 43 -0.61 -12.69 5.57
C ILE A 43 -0.92 -13.57 4.34
N GLN A 44 -0.74 -14.89 4.47
CA GLN A 44 -1.01 -15.84 3.38
C GLN A 44 -2.50 -15.87 3.02
N GLN A 45 -3.38 -15.79 4.02
CA GLN A 45 -4.82 -15.77 3.79
C GLN A 45 -5.25 -14.45 3.16
N ALA A 46 -4.69 -13.32 3.63
CA ALA A 46 -4.97 -12.01 3.06
C ALA A 46 -4.51 -11.90 1.60
N LEU A 47 -3.32 -12.42 1.26
CA LEU A 47 -2.82 -12.47 -0.12
C LEU A 47 -3.73 -13.30 -1.02
N LYS A 48 -4.16 -14.48 -0.55
CA LYS A 48 -5.09 -15.33 -1.30
C LYS A 48 -6.42 -14.63 -1.57
N MET A 49 -6.99 -13.98 -0.56
CA MET A 49 -8.24 -13.25 -0.71
C MET A 49 -8.12 -12.06 -1.68
N ALA A 50 -6.98 -11.38 -1.67
CA ALA A 50 -6.67 -10.31 -2.61
C ALA A 50 -6.57 -10.86 -4.05
N GLU A 51 -5.86 -11.97 -4.25
CA GLU A 51 -5.75 -12.64 -5.55
C GLU A 51 -7.11 -13.14 -6.08
N GLU A 52 -7.91 -13.82 -5.25
CA GLU A 52 -9.24 -14.32 -5.62
C GLU A 52 -10.18 -13.19 -6.06
N GLN A 53 -10.01 -11.98 -5.50
CA GLN A 53 -10.80 -10.79 -5.82
C GLN A 53 -10.13 -9.88 -6.86
N ASN A 54 -8.96 -10.23 -7.38
CA ASN A 54 -8.15 -9.38 -8.26
C ASN A 54 -7.90 -7.98 -7.65
N LEU A 55 -7.63 -7.94 -6.34
CA LEU A 55 -7.27 -6.75 -5.57
C LEU A 55 -5.80 -6.81 -5.15
N ASP A 56 -5.22 -5.65 -4.86
CA ASP A 56 -3.89 -5.54 -4.27
C ASP A 56 -3.98 -5.36 -2.75
N LEU A 57 -3.12 -6.08 -2.02
CA LEU A 57 -2.96 -5.89 -0.58
C LEU A 57 -1.92 -4.79 -0.35
N VAL A 58 -2.32 -3.68 0.28
CA VAL A 58 -1.44 -2.52 0.55
C VAL A 58 -1.23 -2.36 2.06
N GLU A 59 0.03 -2.30 2.49
CA GLU A 59 0.40 -2.01 3.87
C GLU A 59 0.25 -0.52 4.18
N ILE A 60 -0.79 -0.15 4.92
CA ILE A 60 -1.05 1.24 5.32
C ILE A 60 -0.27 1.65 6.57
N SER A 61 0.06 0.71 7.45
CA SER A 61 0.69 1.00 8.75
C SER A 61 1.67 -0.10 9.18
N PRO A 62 2.96 -0.01 8.82
CA PRO A 62 3.97 -1.02 9.14
C PRO A 62 4.25 -1.18 10.64
N ASN A 63 3.97 -0.15 11.44
CA ASN A 63 4.23 -0.14 12.89
C ASN A 63 2.98 -0.43 13.74
N ALA A 64 1.84 -0.73 13.12
CA ALA A 64 0.65 -1.08 13.87
C ALA A 64 0.81 -2.46 14.50
N VAL A 65 0.36 -2.62 15.75
CA VAL A 65 0.16 -3.94 16.35
C VAL A 65 -1.23 -4.40 15.90
N PRO A 66 -1.33 -5.42 15.04
CA PRO A 66 -2.60 -5.86 14.49
C PRO A 66 -3.54 -6.42 15.55
#